data_AF-A0A0R3WQD6-F1
#
_entry.id   AF-A0A0R3WQD6-F1
#
_cell.length_a   1.000
_cell.length_b   1.000
_cell.length_c   1.000
_cell.angle_alpha   90.00
_cell.angle_beta   90.00
_cell.angle_gamma   90.00
#
_symmetry.space_group_name_H-M   'P 1'
#
loop_
_entity.id
_entity.type
_entity.pdbx_description
1 polymer ?
#
loop_
_entity_poly.entity_id
_entity_poly.type
_entity_poly.pdbx_seq_one_letter_code
_entity_poly.pdbx_strand_id
1 'polypeptide(L)'
;MSLGLPEAKPDTMEEIFSEKCQRIELEAYSLYHFDELVIDGRRYQYRLSSKGDVMTVVCRLAGQDLLLVSVWTNMEHENRIREIHQHILEREKATPPLDPNQGRG
;
A
#
# COMPACT_ATOMS: atom_id res chain seq x y z
N MET A 1 -26.85 -4.37 -25.56
CA MET A 1 -26.23 -3.03 -25.49
C MET A 1 -25.21 -3.06 -24.38
N SER A 2 -23.93 -3.27 -24.69
CA SER A 2 -22.88 -3.16 -23.68
C SER A 2 -22.64 -1.68 -23.45
N LEU A 3 -22.93 -1.19 -22.24
CA LEU A 3 -22.38 0.09 -21.81
C LEU A 3 -20.86 -0.07 -21.90
N GLY A 4 -20.23 0.71 -22.78
CA GLY A 4 -18.77 0.79 -22.87
C GLY A 4 -18.26 1.42 -21.59
N LEU A 5 -18.17 0.63 -20.53
CA LEU A 5 -17.45 1.00 -19.34
C LEU A 5 -16.01 1.28 -19.81
N PRO A 6 -15.42 2.43 -19.45
CA PRO A 6 -14.03 2.70 -19.77
C PRO A 6 -13.19 1.52 -19.31
N GLU A 7 -12.23 1.09 -20.13
CA GLU A 7 -11.26 0.08 -19.72
C GLU A 7 -10.70 0.49 -18.36
N ALA A 8 -10.80 -0.40 -17.38
CA ALA A 8 -10.20 -0.17 -16.09
C ALA A 8 -8.72 0.13 -16.33
N LYS A 9 -8.25 1.31 -15.93
CA LYS A 9 -6.86 1.74 -16.04
C LYS A 9 -6.14 1.41 -14.72
N PRO A 10 -4.91 0.87 -14.76
CA PRO A 10 -4.10 0.64 -13.57
C PRO A 10 -4.04 1.89 -12.72
N ASP A 11 -4.28 1.78 -11.41
CA ASP A 11 -4.04 2.92 -10.54
C ASP A 11 -2.57 3.34 -10.69
N THR A 12 -2.33 4.63 -10.77
CA THR A 12 -0.97 5.15 -10.64
C THR A 12 -0.54 5.06 -9.17
N MET A 13 0.77 5.05 -8.92
CA MET A 13 1.27 5.14 -7.54
C MET A 13 0.80 6.43 -6.86
N GLU A 14 0.69 7.53 -7.62
CA GLU A 14 0.17 8.79 -7.11
C GLU A 14 -1.27 8.63 -6.60
N GLU A 15 -2.18 8.08 -7.41
CA GLU A 15 -3.58 7.83 -7.03
C GLU A 15 -3.67 6.89 -5.81
N ILE A 16 -2.84 5.84 -5.75
CA ILE A 16 -2.82 4.93 -4.58
C ILE A 16 -2.48 5.70 -3.30
N PHE A 17 -1.42 6.52 -3.34
CA PHE A 17 -0.92 7.20 -2.15
C PHE A 17 -1.66 8.50 -1.82
N SER A 18 -2.48 9.05 -2.71
CA SER A 18 -3.30 10.25 -2.47
C SER A 18 -4.76 9.93 -2.16
N GLU A 19 -5.38 8.99 -2.86
CA GLU A 19 -6.83 8.74 -2.78
C GLU A 19 -7.16 7.46 -2.01
N LYS A 20 -6.27 6.47 -2.04
CA LYS A 20 -6.51 5.13 -1.47
C LYS A 20 -5.74 4.87 -0.19
N CYS A 21 -5.01 5.87 0.31
CA CYS A 21 -4.11 5.73 1.45
C CYS A 21 -4.74 6.30 2.73
N GLN A 22 -4.77 5.49 3.77
CA GLN A 22 -5.19 5.89 5.11
C GLN A 22 -4.04 5.65 6.10
N ARG A 23 -3.80 6.59 6.99
CA ARG A 23 -2.92 6.37 8.15
C ARG A 23 -3.68 5.57 9.20
N ILE A 24 -3.05 4.54 9.73
CA ILE A 24 -3.63 3.69 10.76
C ILE A 24 -2.66 3.50 11.93
N GLU A 25 -3.19 3.11 13.07
CA GLU A 25 -2.41 2.66 14.23
C GLU A 25 -2.60 1.14 14.35
N LEU A 26 -1.64 0.33 13.92
CA LEU A 26 -1.81 -1.12 13.84
C LEU A 26 -2.22 -1.76 15.18
N GLU A 27 -1.75 -1.22 16.30
CA GLU A 27 -2.10 -1.70 17.64
C GLU A 27 -3.61 -1.57 17.95
N ALA A 28 -4.29 -0.63 17.32
CA ALA A 28 -5.73 -0.43 17.44
C ALA A 28 -6.56 -1.28 16.46
N TYR A 29 -5.91 -1.97 15.50
CA TYR A 29 -6.56 -2.79 14.48
C TYR A 29 -6.21 -4.26 14.60
N SER A 30 -7.22 -5.12 14.81
CA SER A 30 -7.03 -6.57 14.62
C SER A 30 -7.21 -6.92 13.14
N LEU A 31 -6.09 -7.11 12.43
CA LEU A 31 -6.09 -7.50 11.02
C LEU A 31 -6.23 -9.03 10.89
N TYR A 32 -7.46 -9.52 10.77
CA TYR A 32 -7.74 -10.92 10.52
C TYR A 32 -7.75 -11.24 9.02
N HIS A 33 -7.24 -12.41 8.63
CA HIS A 33 -7.26 -12.96 7.27
C HIS A 33 -6.49 -12.16 6.20
N PHE A 34 -5.39 -11.53 6.59
CA PHE A 34 -4.43 -10.98 5.63
C PHE A 34 -3.32 -12.00 5.41
N ASP A 35 -2.97 -12.21 4.14
CA ASP A 35 -1.75 -12.89 3.74
C ASP A 35 -0.53 -11.98 3.96
N GLU A 36 0.66 -12.58 3.99
CA GLU A 36 1.91 -11.86 4.23
C GLU A 36 2.88 -12.05 3.05
N LEU A 37 3.48 -10.95 2.61
CA LEU A 37 4.61 -10.93 1.68
C LEU A 37 5.75 -10.12 2.30
N VAL A 38 6.94 -10.70 2.36
CA VAL A 38 8.15 -10.02 2.86
C VAL A 38 9.06 -9.71 1.68
N ILE A 39 9.44 -8.43 1.53
CA ILE A 39 10.34 -7.94 0.49
C ILE A 39 11.48 -7.20 1.19
N ASP A 40 12.72 -7.67 1.02
CA ASP A 40 13.92 -7.08 1.63
C ASP A 40 13.79 -6.83 3.14
N GLY A 41 13.16 -7.77 3.85
CA GLY A 41 12.90 -7.68 5.29
C GLY A 41 11.74 -6.76 5.70
N ARG A 42 11.12 -6.03 4.75
CA ARG A 42 9.90 -5.26 5.00
C ARG A 42 8.67 -6.14 4.80
N ARG A 43 7.81 -6.15 5.82
CA ARG A 43 6.55 -6.89 5.82
C ARG A 43 5.44 -6.08 5.12
N TYR A 44 4.72 -6.75 4.24
CA TYR A 44 3.47 -6.32 3.64
C TYR A 44 2.39 -7.32 4.00
N GLN A 45 1.30 -6.85 4.57
CA GLN A 45 0.12 -7.69 4.75
C GLN A 45 -0.89 -7.29 3.70
N TYR A 46 -1.56 -8.25 3.08
CA TYR A 46 -2.55 -7.93 2.06
C TYR A 46 -3.72 -8.90 2.07
N ARG A 47 -4.84 -8.47 1.52
CA ARG A 47 -6.01 -9.31 1.29
C ARG A 47 -6.60 -9.01 -0.06
N LEU A 48 -6.77 -10.04 -0.88
CA LEU A 48 -7.44 -9.93 -2.17
C LEU A 48 -8.96 -9.78 -1.99
N SER A 49 -9.60 -9.09 -2.93
CA SER A 49 -11.05 -9.17 -3.11
C SER A 49 -11.45 -10.61 -3.49
N SER A 50 -12.72 -10.95 -3.35
CA SER A 50 -13.23 -12.27 -3.80
C SER A 50 -13.00 -12.54 -5.29
N LYS A 51 -12.81 -11.49 -6.11
CA LYS A 51 -12.51 -11.61 -7.54
C LYS A 51 -11.02 -11.55 -7.87
N GLY A 52 -10.16 -11.19 -6.90
CA GLY A 52 -8.72 -11.01 -7.10
C GLY A 52 -8.32 -9.77 -7.91
N ASP A 53 -9.29 -8.96 -8.33
CA ASP A 53 -9.07 -7.74 -9.12
C ASP A 53 -8.47 -6.64 -8.27
N VAL A 54 -8.98 -6.41 -7.06
CA VAL A 54 -8.45 -5.40 -6.13
C VAL A 54 -7.95 -6.04 -4.84
N MET A 55 -7.12 -5.30 -4.11
CA MET A 55 -6.57 -5.73 -2.82
C MET A 55 -6.57 -4.59 -1.80
N THR A 56 -6.57 -4.97 -0.53
CA THR A 56 -6.20 -4.10 0.58
C THR A 56 -4.78 -4.44 0.99
N VAL A 57 -3.91 -3.44 1.14
CA VAL A 57 -2.50 -3.62 1.55
C VAL A 57 -2.24 -2.82 2.80
N VAL A 58 -1.55 -3.43 3.76
CA VAL A 58 -1.00 -2.79 4.94
C VAL A 58 0.50 -2.78 4.79
N CYS A 59 1.08 -1.59 4.90
CA CYS A 59 2.52 -1.37 4.76
C CYS A 59 2.96 -0.21 5.65
N ARG A 60 4.28 -0.05 5.78
CA ARG A 60 4.88 1.08 6.50
C ARG A 60 5.54 2.03 5.51
N LEU A 61 5.49 3.34 5.77
CA LEU A 61 6.21 4.38 5.04
C LEU A 61 6.77 5.38 6.06
N ALA A 62 8.09 5.57 6.08
CA ALA A 62 8.80 6.50 6.96
C ALA A 62 8.40 6.37 8.45
N GLY A 63 8.20 5.13 8.92
CA GLY A 63 7.79 4.85 10.29
C GLY A 63 6.29 4.93 10.57
N GLN A 64 5.46 5.33 9.60
CA GLN A 64 4.00 5.39 9.72
C GLN A 64 3.34 4.15 9.11
N ASP A 65 2.42 3.52 9.83
CA ASP A 65 1.61 2.43 9.30
C ASP A 65 0.48 2.98 8.42
N LEU A 66 0.31 2.36 7.26
CA LEU A 66 -0.62 2.75 6.22
C LEU A 66 -1.54 1.58 5.84
N LEU A 67 -2.78 1.92 5.50
CA LEU A 67 -3.76 1.04 4.89
C LEU A 67 -4.10 1.58 3.50
N LEU A 68 -3.72 0.83 2.47
CA LEU A 68 -4.04 1.10 1.07
C LEU A 68 -5.28 0.28 0.69
N VAL A 69 -6.39 0.94 0.38
CA VAL A 69 -7.69 0.28 0.15
C VAL A 69 -8.07 0.27 -1.33
N SER A 70 -8.69 -0.82 -1.78
CA SER A 70 -9.20 -0.95 -3.16
C SER A 70 -8.12 -0.71 -4.23
N VAL A 71 -6.89 -1.15 -3.97
CA VAL A 71 -5.77 -1.05 -4.91
C VAL A 71 -5.96 -2.08 -6.01
N TRP A 72 -5.96 -1.65 -7.27
CA TRP A 72 -6.06 -2.59 -8.38
C TRP A 72 -4.78 -3.43 -8.48
N THR A 73 -4.94 -4.76 -8.57
CA THR A 73 -3.83 -5.72 -8.58
C THR A 73 -3.07 -5.74 -9.89
N ASN A 74 -3.62 -5.12 -10.95
CA ASN A 74 -3.13 -5.25 -12.32
C ASN A 74 -3.00 -6.72 -12.76
N MET A 75 -3.91 -7.58 -12.28
CA MET A 75 -3.92 -9.03 -12.50
C MET A 75 -2.77 -9.81 -11.81
N GLU A 76 -1.77 -9.12 -11.24
CA GLU A 76 -0.58 -9.71 -10.61
C GLU A 76 -0.25 -8.99 -9.29
N HIS A 77 -0.98 -9.37 -8.23
CA HIS A 77 -0.95 -8.67 -6.95
C HIS A 77 0.44 -8.60 -6.30
N GLU A 78 1.26 -9.65 -6.38
CA GLU A 78 2.61 -9.59 -5.81
C GLU A 78 3.50 -8.57 -6.53
N ASN A 79 3.45 -8.52 -7.87
CA ASN A 79 4.20 -7.54 -8.65
C ASN A 79 3.73 -6.13 -8.31
N ARG A 80 2.43 -5.95 -8.11
CA ARG A 80 1.86 -4.69 -7.66
C ARG A 80 2.36 -4.28 -6.27
N ILE A 81 2.50 -5.21 -5.33
CA ILE A 81 3.10 -4.94 -4.02
C ILE A 81 4.58 -4.58 -4.17
N ARG A 82 5.32 -5.19 -5.11
CA ARG A 82 6.71 -4.80 -5.41
C ARG A 82 6.81 -3.39 -5.99
N GLU A 83 5.88 -2.95 -6.83
CA GLU A 83 5.82 -1.56 -7.31
C GLU A 83 5.60 -0.57 -6.15
N ILE A 84 4.64 -0.87 -5.27
CA ILE A 84 4.37 -0.09 -4.05
C ILE A 84 5.63 -0.02 -3.18
N HIS A 85 6.34 -1.15 -3.04
CA HIS A 85 7.60 -1.21 -2.31
C HIS A 85 8.66 -0.27 -2.88
N GLN A 86 8.89 -0.30 -4.20
CA GLN A 86 9.84 0.61 -4.85
C GLN A 86 9.45 2.07 -4.67
N HIS A 87 8.16 2.41 -4.81
CA HIS A 87 7.69 3.78 -4.60
C HIS A 87 7.91 4.26 -3.15
N ILE A 88 7.72 3.38 -2.16
CA ILE A 88 8.01 3.68 -0.76
C ILE A 88 9.50 3.97 -0.56
N LEU A 89 10.39 3.15 -1.11
CA LEU A 89 11.84 3.37 -1.02
C LEU A 89 12.26 4.70 -1.63
N GLU A 90 11.72 5.04 -2.80
CA GLU A 90 11.97 6.32 -3.46
C GLU A 90 11.53 7.52 -2.59
N ARG A 91 10.33 7.44 -2.00
CA ARG A 91 9.82 8.48 -1.09
C ARG A 91 10.66 8.62 0.17
N GLU A 92 11.04 7.53 0.81
CA GLU A 92 11.86 7.54 2.03
C GLU A 92 13.28 8.08 1.75
N LYS A 93 13.82 7.83 0.55
CA LYS A 93 15.09 8.40 0.12
C LYS A 93 15.00 9.92 -0.11
N ALA A 94 13.89 10.39 -0.68
CA ALA A 94 13.65 11.82 -0.92
C ALA A 94 13.28 12.59 0.36
N THR A 95 12.69 11.92 1.34
CA THR A 95 12.32 12.48 2.64
C THR A 95 12.72 11.50 3.73
N PRO A 96 13.93 11.64 4.31
CA PRO A 96 14.39 10.77 5.36
C PRO A 96 13.40 10.80 6.54
N PRO A 97 13.23 9.68 7.27
CA PRO A 97 12.36 9.65 8.43
C PRO A 97 12.76 10.75 9.42
N LEU A 98 11.77 11.48 9.94
CA LEU A 98 12.00 12.43 11.04
C LEU A 98 12.60 11.66 12.21
N ASP A 99 13.81 12.04 12.62
CA ASP A 99 14.44 11.49 13.81
C ASP A 99 13.56 11.85 15.02
N PRO A 100 13.03 10.87 15.79
CA PRO A 100 12.22 11.13 16.97
C PRO A 100 12.91 12.00 18.02
N ASN A 101 14.24 12.15 17.96
CA ASN A 101 15.03 12.96 18.88
C ASN A 101 15.34 14.38 18.38
N GLN A 102 14.95 14.77 17.17
CA GLN A 102 15.30 16.10 16.62
C GLN A 102 14.50 17.28 17.20
N GLY A 103 13.54 17.04 18.12
CA GLY A 103 12.69 18.08 18.71
C GLY A 103 12.86 18.32 20.22
N ARG A 104 13.91 17.78 20.85
CA ARG A 104 14.20 17.99 22.28
C ARG A 104 15.53 18.73 22.46
N GLY A 105 15.55 20.01 22.08
CA GLY A 105 16.65 20.94 22.30
C GLY A 105 16.14 22.27 22.81
#